data_AF-A0A250VW35-F1
#
_entry.id   AF-A0A250VW35-F1
#
_cell.length_a   1.000
_cell.length_b   1.000
_cell.length_c   1.000
_cell.angle_alpha   90.00
_cell.angle_beta   90.00
_cell.angle_gamma   90.00
#
_symmetry.space_group_name_H-M   'P 1'
#
loop_
_entity.id
_entity.type
_entity.pdbx_description
1 polymer ?
#
loop_
_entity_poly.entity_id
_entity_poly.type
_entity_poly.pdbx_seq_one_letter_code
_entity_poly.pdbx_strand_id
1 'polypeptide(L)'
;MMPTENARLGLEEGVAETDGKLARAYRQVNTTSAQIDERNPAFARIPADRPRQALIVTLEPFPIANANLPHVDLPVPDIPTTVVGAHEIERLVTLTDITPSSLLLERAADPQRSTWALNECLTGHEGGRNPVLDQGWASYPWATARLPSVPERFKGDEPEYNGAVSTSTNPS
;
A
#
# COMPACT_ATOMS: atom_id res chain seq x y z
N MET A 1 1.60 -6.09 10.39
CA MET A 1 1.40 -7.44 10.96
C MET A 1 1.49 -8.46 9.83
N MET A 2 2.21 -9.56 10.03
CA MET A 2 2.25 -10.70 9.12
C MET A 2 1.27 -11.77 9.65
N PRO A 3 0.30 -12.25 8.85
CA PRO A 3 -0.53 -13.38 9.20
C PRO A 3 0.32 -14.65 9.36
N THR A 4 0.03 -15.48 10.35
CA THR A 4 0.68 -16.78 10.52
C THR A 4 0.13 -17.79 9.50
N GLU A 5 0.87 -18.86 9.22
CA GLU A 5 0.43 -19.92 8.29
C GLU A 5 -0.94 -20.49 8.67
N ASN A 6 -1.19 -20.66 9.97
CA ASN A 6 -2.49 -21.09 10.49
C ASN A 6 -3.62 -20.09 10.16
N ALA A 7 -3.34 -18.79 10.20
CA ALA A 7 -4.30 -17.75 9.82
C ALA A 7 -4.59 -17.77 8.32
N ARG A 8 -3.58 -18.06 7.48
CA ARG A 8 -3.75 -18.23 6.03
C ARG A 8 -4.58 -19.47 5.68
N LEU A 9 -4.43 -20.55 6.47
CA LEU A 9 -5.19 -21.79 6.30
C LEU A 9 -6.60 -21.74 6.90
N GLY A 10 -6.96 -20.67 7.60
CA GLY A 10 -8.26 -20.55 8.27
C GLY A 10 -8.43 -21.51 9.45
N LEU A 11 -7.32 -21.98 10.05
CA LEU A 11 -7.35 -22.84 11.23
C LEU A 11 -7.72 -22.01 12.47
N GLU A 12 -8.55 -22.58 13.35
CA GLU A 12 -9.14 -21.87 14.51
C GLU A 12 -8.11 -21.13 15.37
N GLU A 13 -6.93 -21.71 15.62
CA GLU A 13 -5.86 -21.08 16.39
C GLU A 13 -5.23 -19.86 15.69
N GLY A 14 -5.07 -19.92 14.36
CA GLY A 14 -4.53 -18.82 13.57
C GLY A 14 -5.52 -17.66 13.42
N VAL A 15 -6.81 -17.97 13.41
CA VAL A 15 -7.90 -16.98 13.48
C VAL A 15 -7.86 -16.26 14.82
N ALA A 16 -7.81 -16.98 15.95
CA ALA A 16 -7.80 -16.38 17.29
C ALA A 16 -6.61 -15.43 17.55
N GLU A 17 -5.39 -15.80 17.12
CA GLU A 17 -4.22 -14.91 17.24
C GLU A 17 -4.40 -13.64 16.39
N THR A 18 -4.98 -13.80 15.20
CA THR A 18 -5.21 -12.70 14.27
C THR A 18 -6.26 -11.74 14.81
N ASP A 19 -7.32 -12.28 15.39
CA ASP A 19 -8.40 -11.54 16.04
C ASP A 19 -7.89 -10.73 17.22
N GLY A 20 -6.98 -11.27 18.03
CA GLY A 20 -6.36 -10.54 19.13
C GLY A 20 -5.59 -9.30 18.67
N LYS A 21 -4.84 -9.40 17.56
CA LYS A 21 -4.10 -8.26 17.00
C LYS A 21 -5.01 -7.27 16.30
N LEU A 22 -6.04 -7.73 15.59
CA LEU A 22 -7.06 -6.86 14.99
C LEU A 22 -7.84 -6.11 16.07
N ALA A 23 -8.32 -6.79 17.11
CA ALA A 23 -9.04 -6.17 18.21
C ALA A 23 -8.23 -5.06 18.89
N ARG A 24 -6.90 -5.23 19.01
CA ARG A 24 -6.02 -4.16 19.48
C ARG A 24 -6.00 -2.96 18.52
N ALA A 25 -5.93 -3.19 17.22
CA ALA A 25 -5.95 -2.13 16.23
C ALA A 25 -7.28 -1.37 16.23
N TYR A 26 -8.42 -2.07 16.32
CA TYR A 26 -9.75 -1.45 16.47
C TYR A 26 -9.84 -0.57 17.72
N ARG A 27 -9.37 -1.05 18.88
CA ARG A 27 -9.30 -0.22 20.10
C ARG A 27 -8.44 1.02 19.92
N GLN A 28 -7.31 0.91 19.21
CA GLN A 28 -6.46 2.05 18.93
C GLN A 28 -7.16 3.08 18.04
N VAL A 29 -7.89 2.64 17.01
CA VAL A 29 -8.70 3.50 16.15
C VAL A 29 -9.71 4.29 16.99
N ASN A 30 -10.48 3.62 17.84
CA ASN A 30 -11.49 4.28 18.68
C ASN A 30 -10.85 5.30 19.64
N THR A 31 -9.78 4.91 20.34
CA THR A 31 -9.04 5.82 21.23
C THR A 31 -8.51 7.05 20.49
N THR A 32 -7.90 6.87 19.31
CA THR A 32 -7.39 7.99 18.51
C THR A 32 -8.51 8.87 17.98
N SER A 33 -9.64 8.30 17.54
CA SER A 33 -10.79 9.08 17.10
C SER A 33 -11.34 9.95 18.24
N ALA A 34 -11.54 9.38 19.43
CA ALA A 34 -11.99 10.11 20.61
C ALA A 34 -11.04 11.26 20.96
N GLN A 35 -9.72 11.03 20.93
CA GLN A 35 -8.72 12.08 21.19
C GLN A 35 -8.76 13.22 20.17
N ILE A 36 -9.09 12.94 18.90
CA ILE A 36 -9.29 13.97 17.87
C ILE A 36 -10.56 14.77 18.17
N ASP A 37 -11.65 14.11 18.54
CA ASP A 37 -12.93 14.77 18.86
C ASP A 37 -12.82 15.67 20.12
N GLU A 38 -12.06 15.22 21.12
CA GLU A 38 -11.71 15.99 22.30
C GLU A 38 -10.72 17.13 22.04
N ARG A 39 -10.24 17.28 20.79
CA ARG A 39 -9.22 18.27 20.38
C ARG A 39 -7.95 18.20 21.23
N ASN A 40 -7.51 16.99 21.54
CA ASN A 40 -6.27 16.78 22.27
C ASN A 40 -5.10 17.48 21.53
N PRO A 41 -4.25 18.25 22.23
CA PRO A 41 -3.16 19.01 21.61
C PRO A 41 -2.22 18.20 20.71
N ALA A 42 -2.02 16.90 21.00
CA ALA A 42 -1.21 16.00 20.17
C ALA A 42 -1.77 15.83 18.74
N PHE A 43 -3.07 16.07 18.55
CA PHE A 43 -3.77 15.95 17.27
C PHE A 43 -4.28 17.30 16.74
N ALA A 44 -3.83 18.43 17.29
CA ALA A 44 -4.32 19.77 16.91
C ALA A 44 -4.20 20.09 15.40
N ARG A 45 -3.29 19.43 14.69
CA ARG A 45 -3.11 19.57 13.23
C ARG A 45 -4.15 18.83 12.39
N ILE A 46 -4.92 17.91 12.99
CA ILE A 46 -5.91 17.10 12.31
C ILE A 46 -7.27 17.80 12.43
N PRO A 47 -7.94 18.12 11.30
CA PRO A 47 -9.28 18.70 11.36
C PRO A 47 -10.28 17.75 12.03
N ALA A 48 -11.01 18.24 13.04
CA ALA A 48 -12.03 17.48 13.76
C ALA A 48 -13.43 17.59 13.12
N ASP A 49 -13.59 18.41 12.08
CA ASP A 49 -14.87 18.79 11.46
C ASP A 49 -15.17 18.06 10.14
N ARG A 50 -14.38 17.04 9.79
CA ARG A 50 -14.48 16.31 8.51
C ARG A 50 -14.71 14.82 8.75
N PRO A 51 -15.38 14.11 7.81
CA PRO A 51 -15.50 12.66 7.86
C PRO A 51 -14.13 12.00 7.96
N ARG A 52 -14.00 10.99 8.82
CA ARG A 52 -12.78 10.22 9.03
C ARG A 52 -12.98 8.77 8.61
N GLN A 53 -11.96 8.22 7.97
CA GLN A 53 -11.85 6.81 7.64
C GLN A 53 -10.61 6.26 8.33
N ALA A 54 -10.77 5.15 9.04
CA ALA A 54 -9.65 4.39 9.59
C ALA A 54 -9.24 3.28 8.61
N LEU A 55 -7.92 3.08 8.49
CA LEU A 55 -7.31 2.00 7.74
C LEU A 55 -6.39 1.22 8.70
N ILE A 56 -6.67 -0.08 8.88
CA ILE A 56 -5.81 -0.99 9.63
C ILE A 56 -4.93 -1.71 8.60
N VAL A 57 -3.65 -1.36 8.56
CA VAL A 57 -2.74 -1.86 7.52
C VAL A 57 -2.04 -3.15 7.95
N THR A 58 -2.20 -4.22 7.17
CA THR A 58 -1.50 -5.50 7.29
C THR A 58 -0.43 -5.62 6.20
N LEU A 59 0.61 -6.44 6.42
CA LEU A 59 1.63 -6.66 5.39
C LEU A 59 1.16 -7.61 4.28
N GLU A 60 0.15 -8.44 4.58
CA GLU A 60 -0.40 -9.40 3.64
C GLU A 60 -1.91 -9.21 3.49
N PRO A 61 -2.49 -9.62 2.34
CA PRO A 61 -3.93 -9.61 2.17
C PRO A 61 -4.61 -10.39 3.29
N PHE A 62 -5.68 -9.83 3.84
CA PHE A 62 -6.50 -10.50 4.85
C PHE A 62 -7.98 -10.42 4.45
N PRO A 63 -8.41 -11.24 3.47
CA PRO A 63 -9.70 -11.06 2.78
C PRO A 63 -10.91 -11.19 3.71
N ILE A 64 -10.79 -11.98 4.78
CA ILE A 64 -11.88 -12.25 5.72
C ILE A 64 -12.08 -11.14 6.74
N ALA A 65 -11.14 -10.20 6.92
CA ALA A 65 -11.27 -9.19 7.99
C ALA A 65 -12.34 -8.13 7.76
N ASN A 66 -12.66 -7.84 6.50
CA ASN A 66 -13.73 -6.90 6.17
C ASN A 66 -15.09 -7.62 6.04
N ALA A 67 -15.09 -8.96 6.00
CA ALA A 67 -16.32 -9.71 5.91
C ALA A 67 -17.08 -9.63 7.24
N ASN A 68 -18.40 -9.43 7.17
CA ASN A 68 -19.29 -9.47 8.33
C ASN A 68 -19.47 -10.92 8.82
N LEU A 69 -18.40 -11.53 9.33
CA LEU A 69 -18.42 -12.89 9.85
C LEU A 69 -18.80 -12.88 11.34
N PRO A 70 -19.78 -13.71 11.77
CA PRO A 70 -20.29 -13.70 13.14
C PRO A 70 -19.32 -14.27 14.20
N HIS A 71 -18.12 -14.73 13.80
CA HIS A 71 -17.17 -15.41 14.69
C HIS A 71 -16.01 -14.53 15.18
N VAL A 72 -15.98 -13.26 14.81
CA VAL A 72 -14.88 -12.35 15.18
C VAL A 72 -15.37 -11.37 16.24
N ASP A 73 -14.95 -11.56 17.49
CA ASP A 73 -15.22 -10.64 18.62
C ASP A 73 -14.38 -9.35 18.49
N LEU A 74 -14.57 -8.63 17.39
CA LEU A 74 -13.93 -7.34 17.17
C LEU A 74 -14.72 -6.23 17.88
N PRO A 75 -14.04 -5.26 18.50
CA PRO A 75 -14.69 -4.05 18.96
C PRO A 75 -15.44 -3.37 17.81
N VAL A 76 -16.64 -2.86 18.09
CA VAL A 76 -17.37 -2.03 17.12
C VAL A 76 -16.60 -0.72 16.92
N PRO A 77 -16.21 -0.38 15.68
CA PRO A 77 -15.49 0.86 15.42
C PRO A 77 -16.42 2.08 15.48
N ASP A 78 -15.94 3.18 16.06
CA ASP A 78 -16.70 4.44 16.16
C ASP A 78 -16.77 5.20 14.83
N ILE A 79 -15.85 4.90 13.92
CA ILE A 79 -15.76 5.48 12.58
C ILE A 79 -15.63 4.37 11.53
N PRO A 80 -16.02 4.62 10.27
CA PRO A 80 -15.76 3.68 9.18
C PRO A 80 -14.30 3.19 9.20
N THR A 81 -14.14 1.88 9.34
CA THR A 81 -12.83 1.23 9.50
C THR A 81 -12.69 0.13 8.46
N THR A 82 -11.50 -0.02 7.89
CA THR A 82 -11.23 -1.06 6.88
C THR A 82 -9.85 -1.64 7.10
N VAL A 83 -9.76 -2.97 7.08
CA VAL A 83 -8.49 -3.68 7.10
C VAL A 83 -7.98 -3.79 5.67
N VAL A 84 -6.74 -3.39 5.44
CA VAL A 84 -6.12 -3.30 4.11
C VAL A 84 -4.72 -3.87 4.12
N GLY A 85 -4.33 -4.57 3.07
CA GLY A 85 -2.95 -4.93 2.82
C GLY A 85 -2.12 -3.72 2.39
N ALA A 86 -0.82 -3.71 2.73
CA ALA A 86 0.10 -2.64 2.34
C ALA A 86 0.12 -2.41 0.81
N HIS A 87 0.07 -3.49 0.03
CA HIS A 87 -0.02 -3.43 -1.43
C HIS A 87 -1.28 -2.70 -1.94
N GLU A 88 -2.40 -2.77 -1.22
CA GLU A 88 -3.63 -2.06 -1.57
C GLU A 88 -3.47 -0.55 -1.35
N ILE A 89 -2.73 -0.15 -0.31
CA ILE A 89 -2.37 1.26 -0.08
C ILE A 89 -1.43 1.77 -1.18
N GLU A 90 -0.43 0.98 -1.57
CA GLU A 90 0.49 1.35 -2.65
C GLU A 90 -0.25 1.58 -3.98
N ARG A 91 -1.27 0.76 -4.27
CA ARG A 91 -2.15 0.95 -5.42
C ARG A 91 -3.13 2.11 -5.24
N LEU A 92 -3.65 2.32 -4.04
CA LEU A 92 -4.57 3.43 -3.75
C LEU A 92 -3.92 4.79 -4.02
N VAL A 93 -2.65 4.96 -3.68
CA VAL A 93 -1.93 6.24 -3.87
C VAL A 93 -1.49 6.49 -5.31
N THR A 94 -1.65 5.52 -6.21
CA THR A 94 -1.33 5.70 -7.63
C THR A 94 -2.53 6.12 -8.46
N LEU A 95 -3.74 6.15 -7.90
CA LEU A 95 -4.95 6.51 -8.64
C LEU A 95 -4.88 7.93 -9.20
N THR A 96 -5.28 8.08 -10.46
CA THR A 96 -5.23 9.37 -11.18
C THR A 96 -6.59 9.94 -11.54
N ASP A 97 -7.61 9.08 -11.63
CA ASP A 97 -8.98 9.43 -12.02
C ASP A 97 -9.90 9.70 -10.82
N ILE A 98 -9.54 9.24 -9.62
CA ILE A 98 -10.26 9.48 -8.37
C ILE A 98 -9.30 9.76 -7.21
N THR A 99 -9.72 10.60 -6.26
CA THR A 99 -8.91 10.83 -5.06
C THR A 99 -9.07 9.66 -4.08
N PRO A 100 -8.01 9.28 -3.33
CA PRO A 100 -8.10 8.24 -2.30
C PRO A 100 -9.23 8.50 -1.29
N SER A 101 -9.42 9.75 -0.88
CA SER A 101 -10.46 10.13 0.07
C SER A 101 -11.87 9.91 -0.49
N SER A 102 -12.12 10.28 -1.75
CA SER A 102 -13.41 10.06 -2.41
C SER A 102 -13.74 8.56 -2.49
N LEU A 103 -12.79 7.74 -2.98
CA LEU A 103 -12.99 6.30 -3.11
C LEU A 103 -13.31 5.64 -1.76
N LEU A 104 -12.55 5.99 -0.72
CA LEU A 104 -12.75 5.42 0.61
C LEU A 104 -14.10 5.83 1.22
N LEU A 105 -14.53 7.08 1.05
CA LEU A 105 -15.83 7.55 1.54
C LEU A 105 -16.99 6.92 0.79
N GLU A 106 -16.90 6.83 -0.55
CA GLU A 106 -17.92 6.17 -1.38
C GLU A 106 -18.04 4.69 -1.01
N ARG A 107 -16.91 4.00 -0.83
CA ARG A 107 -16.88 2.61 -0.38
C ARG A 107 -17.50 2.44 1.01
N ALA A 108 -17.20 3.34 1.95
CA ALA A 108 -17.74 3.28 3.31
C ALA A 108 -19.25 3.53 3.36
N ALA A 109 -19.79 4.32 2.43
CA ALA A 109 -21.22 4.60 2.32
C ALA A 109 -22.03 3.44 1.70
N ASP A 110 -21.38 2.48 1.04
CA ASP A 110 -22.02 1.31 0.43
C ASP A 110 -21.96 0.10 1.38
N PRO A 111 -23.11 -0.39 1.91
CA PRO A 111 -23.15 -1.50 2.87
C PRO A 111 -22.58 -2.81 2.34
N GLN A 112 -22.56 -3.00 1.01
CA GLN A 112 -22.01 -4.19 0.39
C GLN A 112 -20.50 -4.01 0.13
N ARG A 113 -20.09 -2.93 -0.54
CA ARG A 113 -18.68 -2.70 -0.91
C ARG A 113 -17.78 -2.45 0.31
N SER A 114 -18.32 -1.90 1.39
CA SER A 114 -17.62 -1.75 2.66
C SER A 114 -17.14 -3.08 3.26
N THR A 115 -17.74 -4.21 2.88
CA THR A 115 -17.34 -5.56 3.33
C THR A 115 -16.27 -6.21 2.47
N TRP A 116 -15.94 -5.64 1.31
CA TRP A 116 -14.99 -6.24 0.37
C TRP A 116 -13.55 -5.85 0.71
N ALA A 117 -12.57 -6.59 0.18
CA ALA A 117 -11.20 -6.10 0.12
C ALA A 117 -11.15 -4.76 -0.63
N LEU A 118 -10.24 -3.87 -0.25
CA LEU A 118 -10.13 -2.55 -0.89
C LEU A 118 -9.82 -2.70 -2.38
N ASN A 119 -9.01 -3.69 -2.74
CA ASN A 119 -8.57 -3.99 -4.10
C ASN A 119 -9.73 -4.15 -5.09
N GLU A 120 -10.87 -4.68 -4.66
CA GLU A 120 -12.07 -4.80 -5.50
C GLU A 120 -12.62 -3.43 -5.89
N CYS A 121 -12.53 -2.45 -5.00
CA CYS A 121 -12.94 -1.08 -5.26
C CYS A 121 -11.89 -0.30 -6.08
N LEU A 122 -10.66 -0.80 -6.18
CA LEU A 122 -9.61 -0.19 -7.01
C LEU A 122 -9.70 -0.65 -8.47
N THR A 123 -10.39 -1.76 -8.75
CA THR A 123 -10.56 -2.32 -10.09
C THR A 123 -11.39 -1.38 -10.97
N GLY A 124 -10.89 -1.09 -12.17
CA GLY A 124 -11.53 -0.16 -13.12
C GLY A 124 -11.02 1.29 -13.04
N HIS A 125 -10.22 1.63 -12.02
CA HIS A 125 -9.58 2.94 -11.91
C HIS A 125 -8.23 2.99 -12.61
N GLU A 126 -7.85 4.18 -13.07
CA GLU A 126 -6.57 4.44 -13.74
C GLU A 126 -5.46 4.66 -12.71
N GLY A 127 -4.26 4.15 -12.99
CA GLY A 127 -3.10 4.23 -12.11
C GLY A 127 -1.89 4.84 -12.79
N GLY A 128 -1.17 5.72 -12.09
CA GLY A 128 0.09 6.31 -12.48
C GLY A 128 1.30 5.81 -11.66
N ARG A 129 2.38 6.58 -11.67
CA ARG A 129 3.52 6.36 -10.76
C ARG A 129 3.13 6.65 -9.32
N ASN A 130 3.73 5.95 -8.37
CA ASN A 130 3.51 6.20 -6.96
C ASN A 130 4.30 7.44 -6.52
N PRO A 131 3.64 8.58 -6.22
CA PRO A 131 4.34 9.82 -5.90
C PRO A 131 5.09 9.73 -4.56
N VAL A 132 4.65 8.86 -3.64
CA VAL A 132 5.32 8.66 -2.35
C VAL A 132 6.65 7.94 -2.54
N LEU A 133 6.68 6.92 -3.40
CA LEU A 133 7.93 6.24 -3.77
C LEU A 133 8.86 7.17 -4.54
N ASP A 134 8.33 7.97 -5.47
CA ASP A 134 9.12 8.95 -6.22
C ASP A 134 9.75 10.00 -5.30
N GLN A 135 8.99 10.52 -4.33
CA GLN A 135 9.50 11.43 -3.31
C GLN A 135 10.52 10.75 -2.39
N GLY A 136 10.25 9.51 -1.97
CA GLY A 136 11.17 8.71 -1.17
C GLY A 136 12.51 8.54 -1.89
N TRP A 137 12.48 8.17 -3.18
CA TRP A 137 13.66 8.03 -4.00
C TRP A 137 14.42 9.36 -4.14
N ALA A 138 13.70 10.44 -4.44
CA ALA A 138 14.28 11.77 -4.60
C ALA A 138 14.89 12.33 -3.29
N SER A 139 14.45 11.85 -2.12
CA SER A 139 14.95 12.30 -0.82
C SER A 139 16.36 11.79 -0.50
N TYR A 140 16.84 10.76 -1.20
CA TYR A 140 18.16 10.20 -0.93
C TYR A 140 19.29 11.11 -1.47
N PRO A 141 20.39 11.30 -0.72
CA PRO A 141 21.51 12.17 -1.14
C PRO A 141 22.11 11.80 -2.51
N TRP A 142 22.05 10.52 -2.86
CA TRP A 142 22.63 9.99 -4.09
C TRP A 142 21.70 10.12 -5.31
N ALA A 143 20.41 10.41 -5.12
CA ALA A 143 19.49 10.67 -6.24
C ALA A 143 19.90 11.93 -7.03
N THR A 144 20.60 12.86 -6.38
CA THR A 144 21.19 14.07 -6.99
C THR A 144 22.68 13.96 -7.27
N ALA A 145 23.35 12.90 -6.81
CA ALA A 145 24.77 12.72 -7.07
C ALA A 145 24.93 12.33 -8.54
N ARG A 146 25.50 13.24 -9.35
CA ARG A 146 26.03 12.85 -10.67
C ARG A 146 27.01 11.71 -10.42
N LEU A 147 26.74 10.55 -11.02
CA LEU A 147 27.75 9.51 -11.17
C LEU A 147 29.02 10.20 -11.70
N PRO A 148 30.20 10.00 -11.08
CA PRO A 148 31.42 10.55 -11.59
C PRO A 148 31.54 10.14 -13.06
N SER A 149 31.76 11.11 -13.94
CA SER A 149 32.05 10.84 -15.35
C SER A 149 33.18 9.82 -15.40
N VAL A 150 32.98 8.75 -16.17
CA VAL A 150 34.01 7.72 -16.40
C VAL A 150 35.32 8.44 -16.72
N PRO A 151 36.41 8.22 -15.95
CA PRO A 151 37.69 8.85 -16.22
C PRO A 151 38.10 8.59 -17.67
N GLU A 152 38.61 9.60 -18.38
CA GLU A 152 39.04 9.48 -19.78
C GLU A 152 40.00 8.31 -20.05
N ARG A 153 40.72 7.85 -19.01
CA ARG A 153 41.61 6.69 -19.08
C ARG A 153 40.91 5.36 -19.43
N PHE A 154 39.58 5.27 -19.32
CA PHE A 154 38.78 4.11 -19.74
C PHE A 154 38.04 4.34 -21.06
N LYS A 155 38.30 5.48 -21.74
CA LYS A 155 37.65 5.85 -23.00
C LYS A 155 38.48 5.45 -24.24
N GLY A 156 39.67 4.91 -24.03
CA GLY A 156 40.54 4.38 -25.08
C GLY A 156 41.06 3.01 -24.66
N ASP A 157 40.38 1.98 -25.14
CA ASP A 157 40.91 0.66 -25.50
C ASP A 157 39.71 -0.10 -26.08
N GLU A 158 39.25 0.35 -27.25
CA GLU A 158 38.52 -0.57 -28.12
C GLU A 158 39.52 -1.68 -28.50
N PRO A 159 39.23 -2.96 -28.22
CA PRO A 159 40.06 -4.01 -28.76
C PRO A 159 39.95 -3.94 -30.29
N GLU A 160 41.06 -3.71 -30.97
CA GLU A 160 41.18 -3.92 -32.41
C GLU A 160 40.74 -5.35 -32.72
N TYR A 161 39.48 -5.50 -33.14
CA TYR A 161 38.96 -6.76 -33.63
C TYR A 161 39.51 -6.95 -35.04
N ASN A 162 40.73 -7.49 -35.12
CA ASN A 162 41.37 -7.88 -36.38
C ASN A 162 40.73 -9.20 -36.87
N GLY A 163 39.48 -9.10 -37.33
CA GLY A 163 38.71 -10.19 -37.91
C GLY A 163 38.74 -10.09 -39.44
N ALA A 164 39.51 -10.98 -40.06
CA ALA A 164 39.68 -11.07 -41.50
C ALA A 164 38.34 -11.08 -42.27
N VAL A 165 38.26 -10.25 -43.31
CA VAL A 165 37.22 -10.28 -44.34
C VAL A 165 37.34 -11.60 -45.11
N SER A 166 36.40 -12.53 -44.88
CA SER A 166 36.07 -13.59 -45.83
C SER A 166 34.81 -13.18 -46.59
N THR A 167 34.98 -12.65 -47.79
CA THR A 167 33.92 -12.53 -48.78
C THR A 167 33.53 -13.93 -49.25
N SER A 168 32.39 -14.44 -48.80
CA SER A 168 31.69 -15.54 -49.46
C SER A 168 30.46 -14.98 -50.16
N THR A 169 30.60 -14.92 -51.48
CA THR A 169 29.55 -14.69 -52.48
C THR A 169 28.58 -15.88 -52.44
N ASN A 170 27.29 -15.63 -52.19
CA ASN A 170 26.25 -16.62 -52.49
C ASN A 170 25.84 -16.49 -53.96
N PRO A 171 25.87 -17.56 -54.77
CA PRO A 171 25.19 -17.59 -56.04
C PRO A 171 23.70 -17.89 -55.86
N SER A 172 22.92 -17.40 -56.83
CA SER A 172 21.46 -17.50 -56.99
C SER A 172 20.90 -18.92 -57.03
#